data_AF-A0A9E0E0K1-F1
#
_entry.id   AF-A0A9E0E0K1-F1
#
_cell.length_a   1.000
_cell.length_b   1.000
_cell.length_c   1.000
_cell.angle_alpha   90.00
_cell.angle_beta   90.00
_cell.angle_gamma   90.00
#
_symmetry.space_group_name_H-M   'P 1'
#
loop_
_entity.id
_entity.type
_entity.pdbx_description
1 polymer ?
#
loop_
_entity_poly.entity_id
_entity_poly.type
_entity_poly.pdbx_seq_one_letter_code
_entity_poly.pdbx_strand_id
1 'polypeptide(L)'
;MELFEALKRRCSIRRYTGEVPTEQEIQTVLDTALLSPQLPMHDIHISVITNSALLKEAEENTERFCQLGYPTYNYGAACWILISGKHQTEGMPNTNFTGDMIRTNEYWTF
;
A
#
# COMPACT_ATOMS: atom_id res chain seq x y z
N MET A 1 4.04 -2.16 -23.49
CA MET A 1 3.18 -0.95 -23.42
C MET A 1 4.09 0.24 -23.19
N GLU A 2 3.90 1.34 -23.91
CA GLU A 2 4.69 2.57 -23.68
C GLU A 2 4.30 3.24 -22.35
N LEU A 3 5.27 3.85 -21.67
CA LEU A 3 5.11 4.40 -20.32
C LEU A 3 3.94 5.40 -20.23
N PHE A 4 3.86 6.35 -21.16
CA PHE A 4 2.81 7.38 -21.12
C PHE A 4 1.41 6.81 -21.31
N GLU A 5 1.27 5.76 -22.12
CA GLU A 5 -0.01 5.07 -22.31
C GLU A 5 -0.38 4.24 -21.07
N ALA A 6 0.60 3.63 -20.40
CA ALA A 6 0.40 2.97 -19.12
C ALA A 6 -0.17 3.91 -18.05
N LEU A 7 0.44 5.11 -17.94
CA LEU A 7 0.04 6.11 -16.95
C LEU A 7 -1.36 6.67 -17.20
N LYS A 8 -1.74 6.92 -18.46
CA LYS A 8 -3.09 7.38 -18.82
C LYS A 8 -4.17 6.33 -18.52
N ARG A 9 -3.85 5.05 -18.67
CA ARG A 9 -4.79 3.95 -18.43
C ARG A 9 -4.92 3.57 -16.96
N ARG A 10 -3.94 3.95 -16.12
CA ARG A 10 -3.94 3.63 -14.70
C ARG A 10 -5.13 4.30 -13.99
N CYS A 11 -5.95 3.50 -13.34
CA CYS A 11 -7.01 3.95 -12.45
C CYS A 11 -7.12 3.05 -11.22
N SER A 12 -7.80 3.53 -10.18
CA SER A 12 -8.08 2.72 -8.99
C SER A 12 -9.22 1.73 -9.30
N ILE A 13 -8.85 0.49 -9.63
CA ILE A 13 -9.78 -0.62 -9.85
C ILE A 13 -10.30 -1.14 -8.50
N ARG A 14 -11.60 -1.43 -8.44
CA ARG A 14 -12.31 -1.94 -7.25
C ARG A 14 -13.24 -3.11 -7.58
N ARG A 15 -12.96 -3.78 -8.70
CA ARG A 15 -13.68 -4.96 -9.20
C ARG A 15 -12.66 -5.89 -9.80
N TYR A 16 -12.56 -7.09 -9.26
CA TYR A 16 -11.53 -8.06 -9.61
C TYR A 16 -12.15 -9.34 -10.15
N THR A 17 -11.40 -10.06 -10.97
CA THR A 17 -11.83 -11.35 -11.56
C THR A 17 -11.81 -12.49 -10.53
N GLY A 18 -11.11 -12.30 -9.41
CA GLY A 18 -10.86 -13.35 -8.41
C GLY A 18 -9.66 -14.24 -8.74
N GLU A 19 -8.98 -14.00 -9.85
CA GLU A 19 -7.77 -14.72 -10.24
C GLU A 19 -6.56 -14.23 -9.44
N VAL A 20 -5.82 -15.16 -8.84
CA VAL A 20 -4.58 -14.86 -8.14
C VAL A 20 -3.47 -14.64 -9.19
N PRO A 21 -2.74 -13.51 -9.15
CA PRO A 21 -1.59 -13.30 -10.01
C PRO A 21 -0.53 -14.39 -9.82
N THR A 22 0.19 -14.72 -10.88
CA THR A 22 1.31 -15.67 -10.81
C THR A 22 2.45 -15.12 -9.95
N GLU A 23 3.27 -16.02 -9.40
CA GLU A 23 4.45 -15.64 -8.60
C GLU A 23 5.40 -14.72 -9.39
N GLN A 24 5.56 -14.97 -10.69
CA GLN A 24 6.40 -14.14 -11.56
C GLN A 24 5.83 -12.72 -11.75
N GLU A 25 4.51 -12.58 -11.88
CA GLU A 25 3.86 -11.26 -11.98
C GLU A 25 4.01 -10.48 -10.68
N ILE A 26 3.81 -11.14 -9.53
CA ILE A 26 4.02 -10.55 -8.21
C ILE A 26 5.47 -10.09 -8.07
N GLN A 27 6.44 -10.96 -8.36
CA GLN A 27 7.86 -10.63 -8.24
C GLN A 27 8.26 -9.47 -9.14
N THR A 28 7.75 -9.41 -10.37
CA THR A 28 8.03 -8.29 -11.30
C THR A 28 7.58 -6.95 -10.72
N VAL A 29 6.42 -6.90 -10.05
CA VAL A 29 5.92 -5.69 -9.39
C VAL A 29 6.80 -5.32 -8.20
N LEU A 30 7.20 -6.30 -7.38
CA LEU A 30 8.07 -6.07 -6.23
C LEU A 30 9.46 -5.56 -6.64
N ASP A 31 10.07 -6.17 -7.65
CA ASP A 31 11.36 -5.74 -8.19
C ASP A 31 11.29 -4.31 -8.71
N THR A 32 10.19 -3.96 -9.39
CA THR A 32 9.95 -2.59 -9.86
C THR A 32 9.80 -1.61 -8.69
N ALA A 33 9.13 -2.00 -7.61
CA ALA A 33 9.00 -1.17 -6.42
C ALA A 33 10.37 -0.89 -5.75
N LEU A 34 11.28 -1.86 -5.76
CA LEU A 34 12.63 -1.72 -5.22
C LEU A 34 13.53 -0.78 -6.02
N LEU A 35 13.18 -0.45 -7.28
CA LEU A 35 13.88 0.56 -8.08
C LEU A 35 13.53 2.00 -7.67
N SER A 36 12.58 2.19 -6.76
CA SER A 36 12.24 3.52 -6.24
C SER A 36 13.42 4.14 -5.46
N PRO A 37 13.56 5.48 -5.45
CA PRO A 37 14.59 6.13 -4.65
C PRO A 37 14.38 5.83 -3.16
N GLN A 38 15.42 5.30 -2.50
CA GLN A 38 15.39 4.98 -1.08
C GLN A 38 16.24 5.99 -0.29
N LEU A 39 15.67 6.49 0.80
CA LEU A 39 16.44 7.19 1.82
C LEU A 39 16.84 6.19 2.91
N PRO A 40 18.03 6.29 3.52
CA PRO A 40 18.46 5.39 4.59
C PRO A 40 17.51 5.31 5.80
N MET A 41 16.64 6.32 5.95
CA MET A 41 15.62 6.40 6.99
C MET A 41 14.31 5.67 6.66
N HIS A 42 14.13 5.16 5.44
CA HIS A 42 12.93 4.42 5.06
C HIS A 42 13.05 2.97 5.52
N ASP A 43 12.36 2.62 6.61
CA ASP A 43 12.17 1.23 7.05
C ASP A 43 10.80 0.76 6.55
N ILE A 44 10.75 0.32 5.28
CA ILE A 44 9.55 -0.14 4.59
C ILE A 44 9.58 -1.67 4.50
N HIS A 45 8.48 -2.30 4.87
CA HIS A 45 8.23 -3.73 4.71
C HIS A 45 7.04 -3.94 3.77
N ILE A 46 7.21 -4.83 2.79
CA ILE A 46 6.15 -5.18 1.84
C ILE A 46 5.74 -6.63 2.08
N SER A 47 4.48 -6.85 2.45
CA SER A 47 3.90 -8.17 2.64
C SER A 47 2.96 -8.50 1.49
N VAL A 48 3.12 -9.68 0.89
CA VAL A 48 2.18 -10.21 -0.11
C VAL A 48 1.29 -11.25 0.54
N ILE A 49 -0.03 -11.06 0.43
CA ILE A 49 -1.04 -11.92 1.04
C ILE A 49 -1.93 -12.48 -0.06
N THR A 50 -1.82 -13.79 -0.29
CA THR A 50 -2.64 -14.55 -1.25
C THR A 50 -3.51 -15.61 -0.55
N ASN A 51 -3.34 -15.79 0.77
CA ASN A 51 -4.14 -16.72 1.55
C ASN A 51 -5.57 -16.20 1.68
N SER A 52 -6.53 -16.93 1.12
CA SER A 52 -7.94 -16.52 1.07
C SER A 52 -8.58 -16.39 2.46
N ALA A 53 -8.17 -17.17 3.44
CA ALA A 53 -8.69 -17.06 4.81
C ALA A 53 -8.22 -15.76 5.47
N LEU A 54 -6.93 -15.40 5.31
CA LEU A 54 -6.39 -14.14 5.83
C LEU A 54 -7.01 -12.92 5.13
N LEU A 55 -7.22 -13.00 3.82
CA LEU A 55 -7.87 -11.93 3.05
C LEU A 55 -9.31 -11.69 3.52
N LYS A 56 -10.05 -12.78 3.77
CA LYS A 56 -11.42 -12.72 4.30
C LYS A 56 -11.44 -12.13 5.71
N GLU A 57 -10.55 -12.57 6.59
CA GLU A 57 -10.44 -12.03 7.94
C GLU A 57 -10.11 -10.53 7.93
N ALA A 58 -9.21 -10.10 7.05
CA ALA A 58 -8.88 -8.70 6.90
C ALA A 58 -10.07 -7.86 6.40
N GLU A 59 -10.89 -8.40 5.50
CA GLU A 59 -12.10 -7.74 5.02
C GLU A 59 -13.14 -7.59 6.15
N GLU A 60 -13.42 -8.66 6.91
CA GLU A 60 -14.32 -8.62 8.06
C GLU A 60 -13.85 -7.62 9.14
N ASN A 61 -12.55 -7.58 9.41
CA ASN A 61 -11.96 -6.60 10.33
C ASN A 61 -12.10 -5.17 9.82
N THR A 62 -11.92 -4.97 8.50
CA THR A 62 -12.11 -3.67 7.86
C THR A 62 -13.57 -3.21 7.95
N GLU A 63 -14.54 -4.10 7.71
CA GLU A 63 -15.97 -3.80 7.87
C GLU A 63 -16.29 -3.35 9.30
N ARG A 64 -15.74 -4.06 10.28
CA ARG A 64 -15.92 -3.72 11.70
C ARG A 64 -15.25 -2.41 12.09
N PHE A 65 -14.10 -2.08 11.52
CA PHE A 65 -13.43 -0.80 11.78
C PHE A 65 -14.17 0.36 11.10
N CYS A 66 -14.61 0.14 9.86
CA CYS A 66 -15.28 1.12 9.01
C CYS A 66 -16.80 1.18 9.23
N GLN A 67 -17.30 0.99 10.46
CA GLN A 67 -18.73 1.06 10.89
C GLN A 67 -19.52 2.34 10.47
N LEU A 68 -18.99 3.16 9.58
CA LEU A 68 -19.47 4.42 9.04
C LEU A 68 -20.05 4.30 7.60
N GLY A 69 -20.34 3.10 7.09
CA GLY A 69 -21.03 2.92 5.80
C GLY A 69 -20.16 3.12 4.56
N TYR A 70 -18.83 3.04 4.71
CA TYR A 70 -17.90 3.03 3.58
C TYR A 70 -17.70 1.61 3.04
N PRO A 71 -17.55 1.43 1.71
CA PRO A 71 -17.31 0.11 1.14
C PRO A 71 -15.97 -0.44 1.62
N THR A 72 -15.90 -1.75 1.77
CA THR A 72 -14.68 -2.47 2.14
C THR A 72 -13.54 -2.19 1.15
N TYR A 73 -12.32 -2.10 1.66
CA TYR A 73 -11.17 -1.68 0.85
C TYR A 73 -10.58 -2.79 -0.02
N ASN A 74 -10.88 -4.07 0.27
CA ASN A 74 -10.30 -5.20 -0.46
C ASN A 74 -11.06 -5.48 -1.75
N TYR A 75 -12.38 -5.20 -1.78
CA TYR A 75 -13.28 -5.44 -2.91
C TYR A 75 -13.17 -6.85 -3.50
N GLY A 76 -12.89 -7.87 -2.67
CA GLY A 76 -12.72 -9.25 -3.13
C GLY A 76 -11.47 -9.49 -4.00
N ALA A 77 -10.41 -8.68 -3.85
CA ALA A 77 -9.13 -8.95 -4.50
C ALA A 77 -8.54 -10.29 -4.04
N ALA A 78 -8.01 -11.08 -4.98
CA ALA A 78 -7.41 -12.38 -4.69
C ALA A 78 -5.96 -12.30 -4.17
N CYS A 79 -5.36 -11.10 -4.20
CA CYS A 79 -4.01 -10.84 -3.73
C CYS A 79 -3.95 -9.43 -3.15
N TRP A 80 -3.27 -9.29 -2.01
CA TRP A 80 -3.00 -8.04 -1.34
C TRP A 80 -1.52 -7.77 -1.19
N ILE A 81 -1.12 -6.53 -1.45
CA ILE A 81 0.22 -6.02 -1.17
C ILE A 81 0.07 -4.98 -0.06
N LEU A 82 0.50 -5.34 1.15
CA LEU A 82 0.50 -4.45 2.31
C LEU A 82 1.87 -3.80 2.45
N ILE A 83 1.91 -2.48 2.37
CA ILE A 83 3.13 -1.69 2.56
C ILE A 83 3.08 -1.11 3.97
N SER A 84 4.00 -1.54 4.83
CA SER A 84 4.16 -1.06 6.19
C SER A 84 5.44 -0.25 6.30
N GLY A 85 5.44 0.84 7.07
CA GLY A 85 6.64 1.63 7.32
C GLY A 85 6.80 1.95 8.80
N LYS A 86 8.02 1.95 9.33
CA LYS A 86 8.27 2.50 10.67
C LYS A 86 8.41 4.01 10.59
N HIS A 87 7.70 4.70 11.48
CA HIS A 87 7.83 6.14 11.65
C HIS A 87 9.15 6.44 12.38
N GLN A 88 10.14 7.00 11.68
CA GLN A 88 11.44 7.34 12.27
C GLN A 88 11.45 8.64 13.09
N THR A 89 10.28 9.10 13.56
CA THR A 89 10.14 10.26 14.44
C THR A 89 10.30 9.90 15.92
N GLU A 90 10.38 8.62 16.27
CA GLU A 90 10.61 8.19 17.65
C GLU A 90 12.00 8.63 18.13
N GLY A 91 12.04 9.61 19.04
CA GLY A 91 13.28 10.12 19.65
C GLY A 91 13.91 11.34 18.98
N MET A 92 13.32 11.89 17.91
CA MET A 92 13.77 13.17 17.36
C MET A 92 13.28 14.34 18.25
N PRO A 93 14.16 15.27 18.66
CA PRO A 93 13.73 16.43 19.45
C PRO A 93 12.74 17.25 18.66
N ASN A 94 11.63 17.64 19.29
CA ASN A 94 10.58 18.46 18.70
C ASN A 94 11.09 19.90 18.46
N THR A 95 11.87 20.07 17.41
CA THR A 95 12.30 21.37 16.88
C THR A 95 11.30 21.84 15.83
N ASN A 96 11.26 23.16 15.56
CA ASN A 96 10.42 23.71 14.50
C ASN A 96 10.70 23.07 13.12
N PHE A 97 11.94 22.61 12.86
CA PHE A 97 12.31 21.92 11.62
C PHE A 97 11.73 20.50 11.51
N THR A 98 11.67 19.74 12.60
CA THR A 98 11.12 18.38 12.63
C THR A 98 9.61 18.36 12.50
N GLY A 99 8.91 19.34 13.08
CA GLY A 99 7.45 19.46 12.93
C GLY A 99 7.01 19.77 11.50
N ASP A 100 7.82 20.50 10.73
CA ASP A 100 7.53 20.82 9.34
C ASP A 100 7.84 19.65 8.40
N MET A 101 8.88 18.86 8.66
CA MET A 101 9.15 17.62 7.91
C MET A 101 8.04 16.56 8.08
N ILE A 102 7.49 16.44 9.29
CA ILE A 102 6.38 15.52 9.58
C ILE A 102 5.13 15.95 8.81
N ARG A 103 4.79 17.25 8.85
CA ARG A 103 3.65 17.80 8.10
C ARG A 103 3.82 17.66 6.59
N THR A 104 5.04 17.79 6.05
CA THR A 104 5.27 17.56 4.61
C THR A 104 5.03 16.13 4.15
N ASN A 105 5.21 15.13 5.02
CA ASN A 105 4.91 13.72 4.70
C ASN A 105 3.42 13.38 4.77
N GLU A 106 2.60 14.18 5.47
CA GLU A 106 1.14 14.01 5.53
C GLU A 106 0.44 14.41 4.21
N TYR A 107 1.11 15.15 3.31
CA TYR A 107 0.54 15.54 2.02
C TYR A 107 0.57 14.44 0.94
N TRP A 108 1.18 13.28 1.22
CA TRP A 108 1.16 12.12 0.31
C TRP A 108 0.01 11.15 0.59
N THR A 109 -0.81 11.42 1.60
CA THR A 109 -2.00 10.65 1.96
C THR A 109 -3.27 11.49 1.82
N PHE A 110 -3.58 11.94 0.60
CA PHE A 110 -4.93 12.38 0.20
C PHE A 110 -5.19 12.03 -1.27
#